data_AF-A0A2D4KYK1-F1
#
_entry.id   AF-A0A2D4KYK1-F1
#
_cell.length_a   1.000
_cell.length_b   1.000
_cell.length_c   1.000
_cell.angle_alpha   90.00
_cell.angle_beta   90.00
_cell.angle_gamma   90.00
#
_symmetry.space_group_name_H-M   'P 1'
#
loop_
_entity.id
_entity.type
_entity.pdbx_description
1 polymer ?
#
loop_
_entity_poly.entity_id
_entity_poly.type
_entity_poly.pdbx_seq_one_letter_code
_entity_poly.pdbx_strand_id
1 'polypeptide(L)'
;ACLVTTVTSSGPSQSTIKLVATNMIANGKLAEGVQLLCLIDKAADACRYLQTYGEWNRAAWLAKVRLNAEECADVLKRWVDHLCSPQINQKSKAILVLLSLGCFMRVAEMLHSMRHFDRAALFLEACLKYGTIEVNEDAKKLIHAIFADYARSLKSLGFKQAAILFATKAGVPGKNLLSELEQQKEEVKE
;
A
#
# COMPACT_ATOMS: atom_id res chain seq x y z
N ALA A 1 -0.85 -35.87 20.89
CA ALA A 1 0.31 -35.22 20.23
C ALA A 1 0.84 -36.05 19.06
N CYS A 2 1.27 -37.31 19.24
CA CYS A 2 1.87 -38.12 18.15
C CYS A 2 0.93 -38.53 16.98
N LEU A 3 -0.39 -38.59 17.19
CA LEU A 3 -1.33 -38.90 16.11
C LEU A 3 -1.47 -37.73 15.12
N VAL A 4 -1.40 -36.49 15.60
CA VAL A 4 -1.56 -35.30 14.75
C VAL A 4 -0.35 -35.16 13.81
N THR A 5 0.85 -35.49 14.27
CA THR A 5 2.09 -35.44 13.48
C THR A 5 2.21 -36.53 12.40
N THR A 6 1.56 -37.68 12.57
CA THR A 6 1.52 -38.74 11.55
C THR A 6 0.43 -38.50 10.49
N VAL A 7 -0.60 -37.74 10.81
CA VAL A 7 -1.71 -37.43 9.88
C VAL A 7 -1.35 -36.26 8.95
N THR A 8 -0.42 -35.38 9.35
CA THR A 8 0.09 -34.30 8.50
C THR A 8 1.03 -34.77 7.39
N SER A 9 1.55 -36.01 7.43
CA SER A 9 2.59 -36.49 6.49
C SER A 9 2.09 -37.31 5.30
N SER A 10 0.85 -37.82 5.31
CA SER A 10 0.31 -38.62 4.20
C SER A 10 -0.73 -37.84 3.39
N GLY A 11 -0.58 -37.77 2.06
CA GLY A 11 -1.48 -37.05 1.14
C GLY A 11 -2.99 -37.31 1.32
N PRO A 12 -3.47 -38.57 1.51
CA PRO A 12 -4.89 -38.87 1.73
C PRO A 12 -5.48 -38.21 3.00
N SER A 13 -4.66 -38.11 4.05
CA SER A 13 -5.04 -37.50 5.32
C SER A 13 -5.20 -35.98 5.20
N GLN A 14 -4.32 -35.32 4.44
CA GLN A 14 -4.45 -33.88 4.16
C GLN A 14 -5.72 -33.56 3.36
N SER A 15 -6.07 -34.38 2.37
CA SER A 15 -7.32 -34.21 1.61
C SER A 15 -8.56 -34.32 2.49
N THR A 16 -8.57 -35.27 3.43
CA THR A 16 -9.68 -35.43 4.39
C THR A 16 -9.76 -34.24 5.34
N ILE A 17 -8.62 -33.80 5.90
CA ILE A 17 -8.58 -32.61 6.78
C ILE A 17 -9.05 -31.36 6.03
N LYS A 18 -8.64 -31.19 4.77
CA LYS A 18 -9.09 -30.07 3.94
C LYS A 18 -10.61 -30.09 3.78
N LEU A 19 -11.21 -31.24 3.51
CA LEU A 19 -12.67 -31.38 3.40
C LEU A 19 -13.38 -31.04 4.71
N VAL A 20 -12.87 -31.51 5.85
CA VAL A 20 -13.43 -31.17 7.17
C VAL A 20 -13.32 -29.67 7.43
N ALA A 21 -12.16 -29.08 7.10
CA ALA A 21 -11.94 -27.65 7.28
C ALA A 21 -12.89 -26.78 6.45
N THR A 22 -13.06 -27.10 5.16
CA THR A 22 -13.98 -26.35 4.29
C THR A 22 -15.44 -26.54 4.72
N ASN A 23 -15.83 -27.73 5.19
CA ASN A 23 -17.15 -27.97 5.75
C ASN A 23 -17.40 -27.15 7.04
N MET A 24 -16.41 -27.08 7.93
CA MET A 24 -16.49 -26.23 9.13
C MET A 24 -16.68 -24.76 8.77
N ILE A 25 -15.92 -24.25 7.79
CA ILE A 25 -16.04 -22.86 7.32
C ILE A 25 -17.44 -22.61 6.75
N ALA A 26 -17.94 -23.50 5.90
CA ALA A 26 -19.29 -23.39 5.32
C ALA A 26 -20.40 -23.40 6.39
N ASN A 27 -20.17 -24.07 7.52
CA ASN A 27 -21.09 -24.15 8.66
C ASN A 27 -20.87 -23.04 9.71
N GLY A 28 -20.14 -21.97 9.36
CA GLY A 28 -19.92 -20.81 10.25
C GLY A 28 -18.83 -20.99 11.31
N LYS A 29 -18.15 -22.14 11.37
CA LYS A 29 -17.00 -22.41 12.25
C LYS A 29 -15.69 -22.00 11.57
N LEU A 30 -15.60 -20.70 11.28
CA LEU A 30 -14.51 -20.13 10.48
C LEU A 30 -13.14 -20.29 11.18
N ALA A 31 -13.08 -20.09 12.50
CA ALA A 31 -11.82 -20.14 13.24
C ALA A 31 -11.22 -21.56 13.24
N GLU A 32 -12.05 -22.57 13.49
CA GLU A 32 -11.67 -23.99 13.54
C GLU A 32 -11.23 -24.48 12.17
N GLY A 33 -11.99 -24.14 11.11
CA GLY A 33 -11.61 -24.51 9.75
C GLY A 33 -10.32 -23.83 9.29
N VAL A 34 -10.10 -22.56 9.65
CA VAL A 34 -8.81 -21.86 9.41
C VAL A 34 -7.65 -22.55 10.13
N GLN A 35 -7.83 -22.94 11.40
CA GLN A 35 -6.81 -23.67 12.15
C GLN A 35 -6.46 -25.00 11.49
N LEU A 36 -7.46 -25.76 11.04
CA LEU A 36 -7.24 -27.03 10.32
C LEU A 36 -6.47 -26.82 9.01
N LEU A 37 -6.81 -25.80 8.22
CA LEU A 37 -6.05 -25.46 7.00
C LEU A 37 -4.60 -25.07 7.32
N CYS A 38 -4.36 -24.34 8.41
CA CYS A 38 -3.01 -23.99 8.85
C CYS A 38 -2.19 -25.22 9.28
N LEU A 39 -2.83 -26.23 9.88
CA LEU A 39 -2.16 -27.47 10.31
C LEU A 39 -1.65 -28.33 9.15
N ILE A 40 -2.25 -28.22 7.98
CA ILE A 40 -1.85 -28.95 6.75
C ILE A 40 -1.11 -28.06 5.74
N ASP A 41 -0.47 -26.99 6.22
CA ASP A 41 0.29 -26.03 5.40
C ASP A 41 -0.51 -25.42 4.23
N LYS A 42 -1.82 -25.23 4.42
CA LYS A 42 -2.71 -24.49 3.51
C LYS A 42 -3.08 -23.12 4.07
N ALA A 43 -2.13 -22.44 4.70
CA ALA A 43 -2.34 -21.11 5.27
C ALA A 43 -2.76 -20.05 4.23
N ALA A 44 -2.31 -20.17 2.97
CA ALA A 44 -2.72 -19.27 1.90
C ALA A 44 -4.22 -19.42 1.56
N ASP A 45 -4.73 -20.66 1.53
CA ASP A 45 -6.16 -20.94 1.37
C ASP A 45 -6.95 -20.42 2.58
N ALA A 46 -6.43 -20.59 3.79
CA ALA A 46 -7.04 -20.05 5.01
C ALA A 46 -7.18 -18.51 4.95
N CYS A 47 -6.16 -17.81 4.47
CA CYS A 47 -6.23 -16.36 4.25
C CYS A 47 -7.31 -15.98 3.24
N ARG A 48 -7.47 -16.74 2.13
CA ARG A 48 -8.55 -16.52 1.16
C ARG A 48 -9.92 -16.65 1.79
N TYR A 49 -10.15 -17.70 2.59
CA TYR A 49 -11.42 -17.84 3.32
C TYR A 49 -11.67 -16.70 4.28
N LEU A 50 -10.68 -16.29 5.07
CA LEU A 50 -10.82 -15.12 5.95
C LEU A 50 -11.21 -13.86 5.16
N GLN A 51 -10.59 -13.61 4.00
CA GLN A 51 -10.94 -12.48 3.13
C GLN A 51 -12.38 -12.56 2.59
N THR A 52 -12.81 -13.74 2.11
CA THR A 52 -14.19 -13.96 1.63
C THR A 52 -15.24 -13.69 2.70
N TYR A 53 -14.94 -14.01 3.96
CA TYR A 53 -15.81 -13.77 5.11
C TYR A 53 -15.61 -12.39 5.76
N GLY A 54 -14.85 -11.48 5.14
CA GLY A 54 -14.66 -10.11 5.62
C GLY A 54 -13.67 -9.95 6.78
N GLU A 55 -12.98 -11.02 7.17
CA GLU A 55 -12.04 -11.07 8.30
C GLU A 55 -10.64 -10.61 7.90
N TRP A 56 -10.56 -9.42 7.30
CA TRP A 56 -9.34 -8.90 6.67
C TRP A 56 -8.17 -8.70 7.64
N ASN A 57 -8.42 -8.21 8.86
CA ASN A 57 -7.35 -8.03 9.84
C ASN A 57 -6.78 -9.39 10.28
N ARG A 58 -7.63 -10.41 10.44
CA ARG A 58 -7.20 -11.78 10.77
C ARG A 58 -6.42 -12.41 9.62
N ALA A 59 -6.87 -12.20 8.37
CA ALA A 59 -6.13 -12.65 7.19
C ALA A 59 -4.74 -12.01 7.11
N ALA A 60 -4.64 -10.70 7.34
CA ALA A 60 -3.38 -9.97 7.35
C ALA A 60 -2.43 -10.44 8.46
N TRP A 61 -2.94 -10.65 9.67
CA TRP A 61 -2.15 -11.20 10.77
C TRP A 61 -1.65 -12.61 10.44
N LEU A 62 -2.54 -13.49 9.99
CA LEU A 62 -2.19 -14.86 9.64
C LEU A 62 -1.14 -14.91 8.54
N ALA A 63 -1.30 -14.09 7.49
CA ALA A 63 -0.36 -13.98 6.40
C ALA A 63 1.04 -13.60 6.89
N LYS A 64 1.16 -12.58 7.75
CA LYS A 64 2.45 -12.13 8.30
C LYS A 64 3.15 -13.18 9.16
N VAL A 65 2.39 -14.07 9.81
CA VAL A 65 2.94 -15.07 10.73
C VAL A 65 3.24 -16.40 10.04
N ARG A 66 2.52 -16.76 8.97
CA ARG A 66 2.56 -18.11 8.38
C ARG A 66 3.02 -18.17 6.94
N LEU A 67 2.92 -17.08 6.18
CA LEU A 67 3.27 -17.08 4.76
C LEU A 67 4.65 -16.49 4.52
N ASN A 68 5.25 -16.83 3.38
CA ASN A 68 6.46 -16.17 2.94
C ASN A 68 6.15 -14.71 2.52
N ALA A 69 7.20 -13.92 2.26
CA ALA A 69 7.05 -12.50 1.96
C ALA A 69 6.19 -12.21 0.72
N GLU A 70 6.30 -13.05 -0.32
CA GLU A 70 5.57 -12.89 -1.59
C GLU A 70 4.07 -13.18 -1.40
N GLU A 71 3.75 -14.33 -0.82
CA GLU A 71 2.38 -14.73 -0.53
C GLU A 71 1.69 -13.77 0.46
N CYS A 72 2.43 -13.32 1.47
CA CYS A 72 1.96 -12.32 2.42
C CYS A 72 1.65 -10.99 1.72
N ALA A 73 2.54 -10.55 0.82
CA ALA A 73 2.32 -9.34 0.04
C ALA A 73 1.04 -9.43 -0.80
N ASP A 74 0.76 -10.58 -1.41
CA ASP A 74 -0.46 -10.77 -2.21
C ASP A 74 -1.74 -10.71 -1.37
N VAL A 75 -1.74 -11.28 -0.16
CA VAL A 75 -2.88 -11.16 0.77
C VAL A 75 -3.11 -9.70 1.14
N LEU A 76 -2.04 -8.96 1.45
CA LEU A 76 -2.13 -7.55 1.84
C LEU A 76 -2.49 -6.63 0.67
N LYS A 77 -2.03 -6.90 -0.56
CA LYS A 77 -2.42 -6.16 -1.76
C LYS A 77 -3.93 -6.27 -2.03
N ARG A 78 -4.51 -7.47 -1.91
CA ARG A 78 -5.98 -7.64 -2.00
C ARG A 78 -6.72 -6.85 -0.93
N TRP A 79 -6.14 -6.75 0.27
CA TRP A 79 -6.72 -5.93 1.33
C TRP A 79 -6.65 -4.43 1.00
N VAL A 80 -5.55 -3.96 0.42
CA VAL A 80 -5.44 -2.57 -0.10
C VAL A 80 -6.54 -2.30 -1.12
N ASP A 81 -6.76 -3.21 -2.08
CA ASP A 81 -7.79 -3.04 -3.11
C ASP A 81 -9.19 -3.00 -2.49
N HIS A 82 -9.47 -3.85 -1.49
CA HIS A 82 -10.71 -3.80 -0.72
C HIS A 82 -10.88 -2.46 0.02
N LEU A 83 -9.85 -1.97 0.71
CA LEU A 83 -9.90 -0.70 1.44
C LEU A 83 -10.11 0.50 0.50
N CYS A 84 -9.57 0.43 -0.71
CA CYS A 84 -9.72 1.47 -1.74
C CYS A 84 -11.03 1.38 -2.53
N SER A 85 -11.81 0.30 -2.37
CA SER A 85 -13.10 0.15 -3.05
C SER A 85 -14.06 1.31 -2.69
N PRO A 86 -14.93 1.75 -3.62
CA PRO A 86 -15.85 2.86 -3.36
C PRO A 86 -16.74 2.67 -2.13
N GLN A 87 -17.09 1.42 -1.80
CA GLN A 87 -17.96 1.08 -0.68
C GLN A 87 -17.25 1.23 0.67
N ILE A 88 -15.95 0.92 0.72
CA ILE A 88 -15.16 0.96 1.96
C ILE A 88 -14.47 2.31 2.13
N ASN A 89 -13.83 2.80 1.06
CA ASN A 89 -13.17 4.11 0.97
C ASN A 89 -12.23 4.45 2.16
N GLN A 90 -11.56 3.46 2.73
CA GLN A 90 -10.62 3.62 3.84
C GLN A 90 -9.18 3.81 3.33
N LYS A 91 -8.99 4.81 2.45
CA LYS A 91 -7.69 5.06 1.78
C LYS A 91 -6.55 5.34 2.77
N SER A 92 -6.81 6.01 3.89
CA SER A 92 -5.80 6.23 4.93
C SER A 92 -5.26 4.93 5.53
N LYS A 93 -6.12 3.92 5.72
CA LYS A 93 -5.70 2.59 6.18
C LYS A 93 -4.94 1.84 5.09
N ALA A 94 -5.36 1.98 3.83
CA ALA A 94 -4.68 1.39 2.68
C ALA A 94 -3.23 1.91 2.55
N ILE A 95 -2.99 3.21 2.80
CA ILE A 95 -1.65 3.81 2.83
C ILE A 95 -0.75 3.12 3.87
N LEU A 96 -1.25 2.87 5.09
CA LEU A 96 -0.48 2.18 6.14
C LEU A 96 -0.12 0.74 5.74
N VAL A 97 -1.03 0.04 5.07
CA VAL A 97 -0.77 -1.31 4.56
C VAL A 97 0.31 -1.27 3.48
N LEU A 98 0.22 -0.34 2.51
CA LEU A 98 1.22 -0.14 1.46
C LEU A 98 2.60 0.22 2.02
N LEU A 99 2.67 1.05 3.06
CA LEU A 99 3.91 1.35 3.78
C LEU A 99 4.52 0.08 4.37
N SER A 100 3.71 -0.78 4.99
CA SER A 100 4.20 -2.05 5.55
C SER A 100 4.69 -3.06 4.50
N LEU A 101 4.30 -2.86 3.24
CA LEU A 101 4.76 -3.64 2.08
C LEU A 101 5.98 -3.03 1.39
N GLY A 102 6.48 -1.88 1.84
CA GLY A 102 7.56 -1.15 1.16
C GLY A 102 7.15 -0.58 -0.20
N CYS A 103 5.85 -0.52 -0.51
CA CYS A 103 5.33 -0.02 -1.79
C CYS A 103 5.28 1.51 -1.82
N PHE A 104 6.41 2.18 -1.61
CA PHE A 104 6.49 3.62 -1.36
C PHE A 104 6.00 4.48 -2.54
N MET A 105 6.24 4.06 -3.79
CA MET A 105 5.72 4.78 -4.97
C MET A 105 4.18 4.80 -4.99
N ARG A 106 3.53 3.68 -4.66
CA ARG A 106 2.06 3.62 -4.55
C ARG A 106 1.54 4.47 -3.39
N VAL A 107 2.29 4.61 -2.30
CA VAL A 107 1.94 5.50 -1.19
C VAL A 107 1.95 6.96 -1.67
N ALA A 108 3.00 7.37 -2.38
CA ALA A 108 3.11 8.72 -2.93
C ALA A 108 1.97 9.03 -3.91
N GLU A 109 1.67 8.09 -4.82
CA GLU A 109 0.56 8.18 -5.77
C GLU A 109 -0.79 8.31 -5.04
N MET A 110 -1.02 7.51 -4.00
CA MET A 110 -2.28 7.54 -3.26
C MET A 110 -2.46 8.86 -2.49
N LEU A 111 -1.41 9.34 -1.81
CA LEU A 111 -1.41 10.65 -1.14
C LEU A 111 -1.69 11.79 -2.14
N HIS A 112 -1.07 11.73 -3.31
CA HIS A 112 -1.25 12.69 -4.39
C HIS A 112 -2.69 12.68 -4.94
N SER A 113 -3.25 11.49 -5.19
CA SER A 113 -4.64 11.32 -5.64
C SER A 113 -5.67 11.85 -4.63
N MET A 114 -5.32 11.85 -3.34
CA MET A 114 -6.12 12.41 -2.24
C MET A 114 -5.88 13.93 -2.06
N ARG A 115 -5.11 14.56 -2.95
CA ARG A 115 -4.70 15.98 -2.88
C ARG A 115 -3.93 16.35 -1.62
N HIS A 116 -3.33 15.38 -0.94
CA HIS A 116 -2.39 15.62 0.16
C HIS A 116 -1.00 15.93 -0.41
N PHE A 117 -0.90 17.03 -1.17
CA PHE A 117 0.29 17.38 -1.95
C PHE A 117 1.52 17.60 -1.07
N ASP A 118 1.32 18.21 0.10
CA ASP A 118 2.32 18.42 1.13
C ASP A 118 2.91 17.08 1.61
N ARG A 119 2.06 16.16 2.04
CA ARG A 119 2.47 14.85 2.54
C ARG A 119 3.10 14.02 1.44
N ALA A 120 2.55 14.04 0.24
CA ALA A 120 3.10 13.30 -0.91
C ALA A 120 4.51 13.77 -1.26
N ALA A 121 4.72 15.08 -1.36
CA ALA A 121 6.02 15.66 -1.71
C ALA A 121 7.07 15.42 -0.61
N LEU A 122 6.73 15.70 0.65
CA LEU A 122 7.66 15.50 1.77
C LEU A 122 7.99 14.02 1.99
N PHE A 123 7.02 13.13 1.79
CA PHE A 123 7.24 11.69 1.81
C PHE A 123 8.22 11.25 0.71
N LEU A 124 8.04 11.72 -0.52
CA LEU A 124 8.98 11.43 -1.61
C LEU A 124 10.39 11.98 -1.34
N GLU A 125 10.52 13.18 -0.77
CA GLU A 125 11.83 13.69 -0.37
C GLU A 125 12.53 12.77 0.63
N ALA A 126 11.79 12.28 1.63
CA ALA A 126 12.34 11.32 2.58
C ALA A 126 12.77 10.03 1.87
N CYS A 127 11.91 9.46 1.01
CA CYS A 127 12.25 8.24 0.28
C CYS A 127 13.48 8.40 -0.63
N LEU A 128 13.60 9.53 -1.33
CA LEU A 128 14.77 9.84 -2.16
C LEU A 128 16.04 9.99 -1.30
N LYS A 129 15.95 10.69 -0.16
CA LYS A 129 17.07 10.86 0.77
C LYS A 129 17.58 9.55 1.33
N TYR A 130 16.69 8.61 1.64
CA TYR A 130 17.04 7.30 2.19
C TYR A 130 17.24 6.21 1.12
N GLY A 131 17.12 6.54 -0.17
CA GLY A 131 17.30 5.59 -1.26
C GLY A 131 16.28 4.44 -1.27
N THR A 132 15.07 4.67 -0.76
CA THR A 132 14.05 3.60 -0.62
C THR A 132 13.20 3.40 -1.87
N ILE A 133 13.38 4.23 -2.90
CA ILE A 133 12.65 4.18 -4.17
C ILE A 133 13.64 4.05 -5.31
N GLU A 134 13.38 3.11 -6.22
CA GLU A 134 14.08 3.03 -7.50
C GLU A 134 13.55 4.08 -8.46
N VAL A 135 14.42 4.97 -8.92
CA VAL A 135 14.05 6.11 -9.77
C VAL A 135 14.16 5.72 -11.24
N ASN A 136 13.14 5.04 -11.75
CA ASN A 136 12.95 4.79 -13.19
C ASN A 136 12.23 5.97 -13.87
N GLU A 137 12.07 5.94 -15.20
CA GLU A 137 11.47 7.05 -15.95
C GLU A 137 10.01 7.35 -15.56
N ASP A 138 9.21 6.32 -15.23
CA ASP A 138 7.83 6.54 -14.80
C ASP A 138 7.76 7.10 -13.38
N ALA A 139 8.64 6.64 -12.48
CA ALA A 139 8.80 7.22 -11.15
C ALA A 139 9.23 8.69 -11.24
N LYS A 140 10.15 9.05 -12.14
CA LYS A 140 10.54 10.45 -12.37
C LYS A 140 9.37 11.31 -12.79
N LYS A 141 8.53 10.85 -13.73
CA LYS A 141 7.32 11.58 -14.15
C LYS A 141 6.38 11.85 -12.97
N LEU A 142 6.12 10.82 -12.16
CA LEU A 142 5.26 10.96 -10.98
C LEU A 142 5.88 11.88 -9.91
N ILE A 143 7.16 11.75 -9.62
CA ILE A 143 7.89 12.62 -8.68
C ILE A 143 7.80 14.09 -9.14
N HIS A 144 8.08 14.36 -10.41
CA HIS A 144 7.99 15.70 -10.99
C HIS A 144 6.57 16.28 -10.91
N ALA A 145 5.55 15.46 -11.21
CA ALA A 145 4.15 15.88 -11.09
C ALA A 145 3.77 16.25 -9.66
N ILE A 146 4.15 15.41 -8.68
CA ILE A 146 3.89 15.65 -7.26
C ILE A 146 4.58 16.94 -6.77
N PHE A 147 5.85 17.13 -7.11
CA PHE A 147 6.57 18.36 -6.75
C PHE A 147 5.99 19.60 -7.40
N ALA A 148 5.55 19.53 -8.67
CA ALA A 148 4.88 20.65 -9.33
C ALA A 148 3.55 21.02 -8.67
N ASP A 149 2.74 20.02 -8.30
CA ASP A 149 1.46 20.24 -7.63
C ASP A 149 1.64 20.84 -6.24
N TYR A 150 2.65 20.38 -5.50
CA TYR A 150 2.98 20.96 -4.20
C TYR A 150 3.53 22.38 -4.34
N ALA A 151 4.41 22.64 -5.31
CA ALA A 151 4.90 23.97 -5.60
C ALA A 151 3.78 24.96 -5.96
N ARG A 152 2.80 24.53 -6.77
CA ARG A 152 1.59 25.32 -7.07
C ARG A 152 0.76 25.61 -5.81
N SER A 153 0.60 24.61 -4.94
CA SER A 153 -0.08 24.78 -3.64
C SER A 153 0.65 25.81 -2.77
N LEU A 154 1.98 25.72 -2.65
CA LEU A 154 2.80 26.69 -1.90
C LEU A 154 2.72 28.10 -2.48
N LYS A 155 2.71 28.24 -3.81
CA LYS A 155 2.50 29.53 -4.49
C LYS A 155 1.15 30.13 -4.10
N SER A 156 0.06 29.36 -4.16
CA SER A 156 -1.28 29.83 -3.79
C SER A 156 -1.41 30.27 -2.32
N LEU A 157 -0.58 29.70 -1.44
CA LEU A 157 -0.51 30.07 -0.01
C LEU A 157 0.45 31.24 0.27
N GLY A 158 1.15 31.76 -0.74
CA GLY A 158 2.11 32.87 -0.59
C GLY A 158 3.51 32.46 -0.14
N PHE A 159 3.81 31.16 0.01
CA PHE A 159 5.13 30.66 0.40
C PHE A 159 6.11 30.63 -0.79
N LYS A 160 6.47 31.81 -1.30
CA LYS A 160 7.26 31.98 -2.53
C LYS A 160 8.57 31.18 -2.54
N GLN A 161 9.36 31.24 -1.47
CA GLN A 161 10.66 30.56 -1.42
C GLN A 161 10.53 29.04 -1.48
N ALA A 162 9.54 28.48 -0.78
CA ALA A 162 9.27 27.06 -0.80
C ALA A 162 8.70 26.62 -2.17
N ALA A 163 7.83 27.44 -2.76
CA ALA A 163 7.30 27.19 -4.10
C ALA A 163 8.41 27.11 -5.16
N ILE A 164 9.37 28.04 -5.13
CA ILE A 164 10.55 28.00 -6.02
C ILE A 164 11.35 26.70 -5.82
N LEU A 165 11.64 26.34 -4.56
CA LEU A 165 12.41 25.13 -4.23
C LEU A 165 11.77 23.86 -4.81
N PHE A 166 10.47 23.66 -4.63
CA PHE A 166 9.78 22.49 -5.17
C PHE A 166 9.57 22.57 -6.68
N ALA A 167 9.40 23.77 -7.26
CA ALA A 167 9.33 23.96 -8.69
C ALA A 167 10.66 23.58 -9.38
N THR A 168 11.81 23.94 -8.80
CA THR A 168 13.13 23.52 -9.32
C THR A 168 13.28 22.00 -9.30
N LYS A 169 12.79 21.33 -8.25
CA LYS A 169 12.81 19.86 -8.14
C LYS A 169 11.84 19.17 -9.10
N ALA A 170 10.82 19.88 -9.58
CA ALA A 170 9.78 19.33 -10.45
C ALA A 170 10.19 19.17 -11.91
N GLY A 171 11.44 19.47 -12.29
CA GLY A 171 11.92 19.30 -13.66
C GLY A 171 11.12 20.12 -14.68
N VAL A 172 10.72 19.51 -15.80
CA VAL A 172 9.99 20.19 -16.89
C VAL A 172 8.66 20.80 -16.42
N PRO A 173 7.78 20.08 -15.70
CA PRO A 173 6.57 20.67 -15.10
C PRO A 173 6.79 21.90 -14.21
N GLY A 174 7.97 22.01 -13.59
CA GLY A 174 8.34 23.13 -12.73
C GLY A 174 8.79 24.39 -13.46
N LYS A 175 9.28 24.27 -14.72
CA LYS A 175 9.84 25.41 -15.47
C LYS A 175 8.83 26.53 -15.69
N ASN A 176 7.61 26.16 -16.08
CA ASN A 176 6.52 27.14 -16.30
C ASN A 176 6.16 27.87 -15.00
N LEU A 177 6.17 27.13 -13.87
CA LEU A 177 5.86 27.72 -12.57
C LEU A 177 6.96 28.67 -12.10
N LEU A 178 8.23 28.38 -12.40
CA LEU A 178 9.36 29.25 -12.10
C LEU A 178 9.26 30.58 -12.86
N SER A 179 8.97 30.55 -14.16
CA SER A 179 8.81 31.78 -14.96
C SER A 179 7.69 32.68 -14.43
N GLU A 180 6.57 32.11 -13.99
CA GLU A 180 5.48 32.90 -13.38
C GLU A 180 5.87 33.49 -12.01
N LEU A 181 6.71 32.80 -11.24
CA LEU A 181 7.18 33.27 -9.92
C LEU A 181 8.24 34.37 -10.04
N GLU A 182 9.01 34.37 -11.13
CA GLU A 182 9.99 35.40 -11.47
C GLU A 182 9.31 36.71 -11.91
N GLN A 183 8.27 36.64 -12.76
CA GLN A 183 7.49 37.81 -13.20
C GLN A 183 6.82 38.54 -12.02
N GLN A 184 6.23 37.81 -11.06
CA GLN A 184 5.67 38.39 -9.83
C GLN A 184 6.70 39.03 -8.89
N LYS A 185 8.00 38.84 -9.16
CA LYS A 185 9.10 39.46 -8.39
C LYS A 185 9.49 40.81 -8.99
N GLU A 186 9.23 41.02 -10.27
CA GLU A 186 9.49 42.26 -11.00
C GLU A 186 8.33 43.25 -10.81
N GLU A 187 7.07 42.79 -10.85
CA GLU A 187 5.88 43.64 -10.64
C GLU A 187 5.75 44.23 -9.23
N VAL A 188 6.43 43.68 -8.22
CA VAL A 188 6.43 44.20 -6.83
C VAL A 188 7.55 45.23 -6.60
N LYS A 189 8.44 45.41 -7.58
CA LYS A 189 9.56 46.35 -7.51
C LYS A 189 9.33 47.66 -8.26
N GLU A 190 8.28 47.74 -9.09
CA GLU A 190 7.71 49.00 -9.61
C GLU A 190 6.65 49.57 -8.65
#